data_AF-A0A399ZCX2-F1
#
_entry.id   AF-A0A399ZCX2-F1
#
_cell.length_a   1.000
_cell.length_b   1.000
_cell.length_c   1.000
_cell.angle_alpha   90.00
_cell.angle_beta   90.00
_cell.angle_gamma   90.00
#
_symmetry.space_group_name_H-M   'P 1'
#
loop_
_entity.id
_entity.type
_entity.pdbx_description
1 polymer ?
#
loop_
_entity_poly.entity_id
_entity_poly.type
_entity_poly.pdbx_seq_one_letter_code
_entity_poly.pdbx_strand_id
1 'polypeptide(L)'
;MMQINKLTLSDEDRQVLTRLEESMWRAETRFDRQFMEQAFAPDCFEYGRSGRTYTREQLFAMLPAPIDAMLPLPNLTIRLLDENTAHVTYNSAVTYDGVVEYGRRSSIWSRTENGWVMRFHQGTPYTA
;
A
#
# COMPACT_ATOMS: atom_id res chain seq x y z
N MET A 1 7.46 -32.22 -18.43
CA MET A 1 7.85 -31.05 -17.61
C MET A 1 6.82 -29.97 -17.86
N MET A 2 5.95 -29.64 -16.90
CA MET A 2 5.03 -28.50 -17.04
C MET A 2 5.85 -27.22 -17.08
N GLN A 3 5.71 -26.43 -18.16
CA GLN A 3 6.15 -25.04 -18.16
C GLN A 3 5.35 -24.32 -17.07
N ILE A 4 6.04 -23.96 -15.97
CA ILE A 4 5.47 -23.03 -15.00
C ILE A 4 5.44 -21.69 -15.73
N ASN A 5 4.27 -21.26 -16.20
CA ASN A 5 4.09 -19.91 -16.72
C ASN A 5 4.53 -18.93 -15.63
N LYS A 6 5.61 -18.22 -15.89
CA LYS A 6 6.13 -17.21 -14.95
C LYS A 6 5.16 -16.03 -15.00
N LEU A 7 4.40 -15.84 -13.93
CA LEU A 7 3.54 -14.66 -13.77
C LEU A 7 4.39 -13.40 -13.99
N THR A 8 4.01 -12.61 -14.97
CA THR A 8 4.74 -11.41 -15.37
C THR A 8 3.84 -10.20 -15.16
N LEU A 9 4.28 -9.29 -14.29
CA LEU A 9 3.60 -8.02 -14.08
C LEU A 9 3.92 -7.09 -15.26
N SER A 10 2.89 -6.53 -15.89
CA SER A 10 3.08 -5.54 -16.94
C SER A 10 3.73 -4.26 -16.39
N ASP A 11 4.43 -3.50 -17.24
CA ASP A 11 4.98 -2.21 -16.83
C ASP A 11 3.89 -1.20 -16.45
N GLU A 12 2.74 -1.27 -17.11
CA GLU A 12 1.56 -0.46 -16.78
C GLU A 12 1.06 -0.76 -15.37
N ASP A 13 0.86 -2.04 -15.03
CA ASP A 13 0.41 -2.43 -13.69
C ASP A 13 1.42 -2.08 -12.61
N ARG A 14 2.71 -2.24 -12.93
CA ARG A 14 3.80 -1.81 -12.04
C ARG A 14 3.67 -0.33 -11.73
N GLN A 15 3.45 0.51 -12.74
CA GLN A 15 3.29 1.94 -12.55
C GLN A 15 1.99 2.27 -11.78
N VAL A 16 0.88 1.60 -12.08
CA VAL A 16 -0.40 1.79 -11.36
C VAL A 16 -0.25 1.46 -9.88
N LEU A 17 0.25 0.26 -9.54
CA LEU A 17 0.43 -0.17 -8.17
C LEU A 17 1.44 0.71 -7.40
N THR A 18 2.51 1.14 -8.07
CA THR A 18 3.46 2.10 -7.48
C THR A 18 2.76 3.42 -7.14
N ARG A 19 2.00 3.99 -8.08
CA ARG A 19 1.26 5.24 -7.83
C ARG A 19 0.25 5.08 -6.70
N LEU A 20 -0.49 3.98 -6.66
CA LEU A 20 -1.48 3.71 -5.60
C LEU A 20 -0.82 3.64 -4.22
N GLU A 21 0.32 2.96 -4.08
CA GLU A 21 1.08 2.92 -2.83
C GLU A 21 1.63 4.30 -2.45
N GLU A 22 2.21 5.04 -3.39
CA GLU A 22 2.71 6.40 -3.11
C GLU A 22 1.58 7.38 -2.74
N SER A 23 0.39 7.23 -3.31
CA SER A 23 -0.78 8.02 -2.93
C SER A 23 -1.24 7.78 -1.50
N MET A 24 -0.90 6.65 -0.87
CA MET A 24 -1.13 6.46 0.57
C MET A 24 -0.21 7.32 1.44
N TRP A 25 0.89 7.82 0.86
CA TRP A 25 1.90 8.66 1.50
C TRP A 25 1.79 10.14 1.14
N ARG A 26 0.71 10.53 0.47
CA ARG A 26 0.42 11.93 0.10
C ARG A 26 -0.83 12.39 0.83
N ALA A 27 -0.74 13.49 1.55
CA ALA A 27 -1.85 14.00 2.36
C ALA A 27 -3.06 14.35 1.48
N GLU A 28 -2.84 14.81 0.25
CA GLU A 28 -3.87 15.19 -0.71
C GLU A 28 -4.76 14.01 -1.13
N THR A 29 -4.24 12.77 -1.07
CA THR A 29 -4.96 11.57 -1.47
C THR A 29 -5.31 10.66 -0.30
N ARG A 30 -4.44 10.53 0.72
CA ARG A 30 -4.65 9.61 1.86
C ARG A 30 -5.90 9.92 2.69
N PHE A 31 -6.35 11.17 2.66
CA PHE A 31 -7.56 11.63 3.34
C PHE A 31 -8.70 11.99 2.38
N ASP A 32 -8.52 11.80 1.07
CA ASP A 32 -9.59 12.00 0.10
C ASP A 32 -10.51 10.78 0.07
N ARG A 33 -11.79 11.01 0.41
CA ARG A 33 -12.76 9.93 0.57
C ARG A 33 -13.00 9.18 -0.73
N GLN A 34 -13.09 9.89 -1.85
CA GLN A 34 -13.38 9.30 -3.15
C GLN A 34 -12.23 8.37 -3.59
N PHE A 35 -11.00 8.83 -3.47
CA PHE A 35 -9.81 8.04 -3.76
C PHE A 35 -9.73 6.80 -2.84
N MET A 36 -9.92 6.98 -1.54
CA MET A 36 -9.88 5.86 -0.58
C MET A 36 -10.95 4.81 -0.89
N GLU A 37 -12.16 5.22 -1.29
CA GLU A 37 -13.23 4.31 -1.70
C GLU A 37 -12.87 3.50 -2.96
N GLN A 38 -12.17 4.12 -3.90
CA GLN A 38 -11.69 3.47 -5.12
C GLN A 38 -10.51 2.53 -4.86
N ALA A 39 -9.60 2.90 -3.95
CA ALA A 39 -8.36 2.18 -3.71
C ALA A 39 -8.49 1.02 -2.71
N PHE A 40 -9.48 1.03 -1.81
CA PHE A 40 -9.63 0.01 -0.77
C PHE A 40 -10.88 -0.84 -0.99
N ALA A 41 -10.68 -2.15 -1.13
CA ALA A 41 -11.77 -3.11 -1.23
C ALA A 41 -12.66 -3.11 0.02
N PRO A 42 -13.94 -3.48 -0.08
CA PRO A 42 -14.86 -3.47 1.07
C PRO A 42 -14.39 -4.29 2.28
N ASP A 43 -13.62 -5.36 2.06
CA ASP A 43 -13.09 -6.24 3.10
C ASP A 43 -11.67 -5.88 3.55
N CYS A 44 -11.14 -4.73 3.12
CA CYS A 44 -9.79 -4.33 3.46
C CYS A 44 -9.61 -4.08 4.96
N PHE A 45 -8.47 -4.53 5.49
CA PHE A 45 -8.04 -4.22 6.85
C PHE A 45 -6.52 -4.02 6.92
N GLU A 46 -6.07 -3.37 8.00
CA GLU A 46 -4.65 -3.08 8.22
C GLU A 46 -4.17 -3.56 9.59
N TYR A 47 -2.95 -4.10 9.63
CA TYR A 47 -2.14 -4.18 10.85
C TYR A 47 -1.19 -2.98 10.90
N GLY A 48 -1.53 -2.00 11.74
CA GLY A 48 -0.73 -0.79 11.88
C GLY A 48 0.58 -1.07 12.61
N ARG A 49 1.51 -0.11 12.55
CA ARG A 49 2.80 -0.15 13.26
C ARG A 49 2.66 -0.42 14.77
N SER A 50 1.53 -0.01 15.35
CA SER A 50 1.19 -0.22 16.77
C SER A 50 0.77 -1.67 17.11
N GLY A 51 0.63 -2.55 16.11
CA GLY A 51 0.05 -3.88 16.26
C GLY A 51 -1.48 -3.89 16.32
N ARG A 52 -2.13 -2.72 16.31
CA ARG A 52 -3.59 -2.62 16.24
C ARG A 52 -4.10 -3.03 14.87
N THR A 53 -5.26 -3.68 14.85
CA THR A 53 -6.03 -3.92 13.63
C THR A 53 -6.92 -2.71 13.35
N TYR A 54 -6.90 -2.22 12.11
CA TYR A 54 -7.76 -1.15 11.62
C TYR A 54 -8.67 -1.69 10.53
N THR A 55 -9.98 -1.48 10.66
CA THR A 55 -10.93 -1.74 9.57
C THR A 55 -10.83 -0.63 8.52
N ARG A 56 -11.33 -0.89 7.31
CA ARG A 56 -11.48 0.13 6.26
C ARG A 56 -12.14 1.42 6.76
N GLU A 57 -13.24 1.30 7.50
CA GLU A 57 -13.99 2.45 8.02
C GLU A 57 -13.13 3.26 9.01
N GLN A 58 -12.33 2.58 9.84
CA GLN A 58 -11.41 3.24 10.76
C GLN A 58 -10.27 3.94 10.01
N LEU A 59 -9.76 3.35 8.92
CA LEU A 59 -8.76 3.99 8.06
C LEU A 59 -9.30 5.23 7.35
N PHE A 60 -10.59 5.24 7.03
CA PHE A 60 -11.28 6.35 6.35
C PHE A 60 -11.69 7.46 7.33
N ALA A 61 -11.86 7.13 8.62
CA ALA A 61 -12.21 8.09 9.66
C ALA A 61 -11.01 8.87 10.22
N MET A 62 -9.79 8.60 9.74
CA MET A 62 -8.59 9.33 10.15
C MET A 62 -8.69 10.80 9.73
N LEU A 63 -8.39 11.71 10.67
CA LEU A 63 -8.39 13.13 10.38
C LEU A 63 -7.19 13.48 9.48
N PRO A 64 -7.37 14.43 8.54
CA PRO A 64 -6.27 14.92 7.73
C PRO A 64 -5.11 15.44 8.58
N ALA A 65 -3.90 15.02 8.22
CA ALA A 65 -2.66 15.45 8.85
C ALA A 65 -1.56 15.57 7.80
N PRO A 66 -0.53 16.40 8.03
CA PRO A 66 0.67 16.40 7.19
C PRO A 66 1.32 15.01 7.17
N ILE A 67 1.84 14.62 6.00
CA ILE A 67 2.62 13.40 5.82
C ILE A 67 3.95 13.80 5.21
N ASP A 68 5.04 13.57 5.94
CA ASP A 68 6.40 13.78 5.46
C ASP A 68 7.09 12.42 5.25
N ALA A 69 6.76 11.77 4.15
CA ALA A 69 7.29 10.47 3.79
C ALA A 69 8.31 10.57 2.66
N MET A 70 9.39 9.81 2.76
CA MET A 70 10.36 9.66 1.66
C MET A 70 9.69 8.99 0.46
N LEU A 71 9.71 9.69 -0.67
CA LEU A 71 9.28 9.21 -1.98
C LEU A 71 10.41 9.44 -3.01
N PRO A 72 10.60 8.55 -4.01
CA PRO A 72 9.88 7.29 -4.24
C PRO A 72 10.15 6.26 -3.14
N LEU A 73 9.25 5.29 -2.99
CA LEU A 73 9.28 4.30 -1.91
C LEU A 73 10.55 3.43 -1.94
N PRO A 74 11.43 3.49 -0.92
CA PRO A 74 12.65 2.69 -0.88
C PRO A 74 12.38 1.17 -0.96
N ASN A 75 13.18 0.47 -1.76
CA ASN A 75 13.12 -0.98 -1.94
C ASN A 75 11.74 -1.52 -2.41
N LEU A 76 10.98 -0.70 -3.14
CA LEU A 76 9.69 -1.12 -3.68
C LEU A 76 9.83 -2.32 -4.61
N THR A 77 9.17 -3.40 -4.24
CA THR A 77 9.09 -4.66 -4.98
C THR A 77 7.63 -5.03 -5.16
N ILE A 78 7.25 -5.38 -6.38
CA ILE A 78 5.91 -5.84 -6.73
C ILE A 78 6.03 -7.19 -7.42
N ARG A 79 5.28 -8.17 -6.93
CA ARG A 79 5.15 -9.50 -7.56
C ARG A 79 3.69 -9.90 -7.67
N LEU A 80 3.37 -10.69 -8.68
CA LEU A 80 2.08 -11.36 -8.78
C LEU A 80 2.06 -12.62 -7.90
N LEU A 81 0.94 -12.85 -7.22
CA LEU A 81 0.61 -14.10 -6.54
C LEU A 81 -0.20 -15.03 -7.47
N ASP A 82 -1.04 -14.42 -8.32
CA ASP A 82 -1.77 -15.01 -9.44
C ASP A 82 -1.99 -13.93 -10.51
N GLU A 83 -2.79 -14.20 -11.55
CA GLU A 83 -3.06 -13.27 -12.66
C GLU A 83 -3.70 -11.93 -12.23
N ASN A 84 -4.42 -11.94 -11.10
CA ASN A 84 -5.23 -10.83 -10.61
C ASN A 84 -4.87 -10.40 -9.18
N THR A 85 -3.84 -10.98 -8.57
CA THR A 85 -3.43 -10.65 -7.20
C THR A 85 -1.96 -10.24 -7.18
N ALA A 86 -1.68 -9.06 -6.63
CA ALA A 86 -0.32 -8.55 -6.46
C ALA A 86 0.04 -8.43 -4.98
N HIS A 87 1.31 -8.66 -4.67
CA HIS A 87 1.92 -8.41 -3.38
C HIS A 87 2.97 -7.31 -3.55
N VAL A 88 2.82 -6.23 -2.78
CA VAL A 88 3.74 -5.09 -2.80
C VAL A 88 4.45 -5.02 -1.45
N THR A 89 5.77 -4.82 -1.50
CA THR A 89 6.59 -4.61 -0.31
C THR A 89 7.57 -3.47 -0.53
N TYR A 90 7.82 -2.68 0.50
CA TYR A 90 8.80 -1.59 0.49
C TYR A 90 9.18 -1.19 1.91
N ASN A 91 10.11 -0.27 2.06
CA ASN A 91 10.42 0.38 3.32
C ASN A 91 9.82 1.79 3.32
N SER A 92 9.04 2.15 4.32
CA SER A 92 8.66 3.54 4.58
C SER A 92 9.71 4.21 5.47
N ALA A 93 10.02 5.48 5.20
CA ALA A 93 10.71 6.39 6.09
C ALA A 93 9.86 7.66 6.21
N VAL A 94 9.38 7.98 7.41
CA VAL A 94 8.40 9.04 7.64
C VAL A 94 8.87 9.91 8.81
N THR A 95 8.93 11.22 8.62
CA THR A 95 9.32 12.15 9.67
C THR A 95 8.12 12.51 10.53
N TYR A 96 8.24 12.29 11.84
CA TYR A 96 7.30 12.77 12.85
C TYR A 96 8.07 13.62 13.87
N ASP A 97 7.66 14.87 14.05
CA ASP A 97 8.29 15.81 14.99
C ASP A 97 9.83 15.90 14.86
N GLY A 98 10.31 15.86 13.61
CA GLY A 98 11.75 15.91 13.28
C GLY A 98 12.51 14.59 13.43
N VAL A 99 11.82 13.49 13.79
CA VAL A 99 12.40 12.15 13.93
C VAL A 99 11.92 11.26 12.79
N VAL A 100 12.85 10.63 12.08
CA VAL A 100 12.52 9.68 11.01
C VAL A 100 12.20 8.32 11.61
N GLU A 101 10.99 7.84 11.34
CA GLU A 101 10.54 6.50 11.69
C GLU A 101 10.52 5.58 10.48
N TYR A 102 11.04 4.36 10.67
CA TYR A 102 11.14 3.37 9.61
C TYR A 102 10.14 2.22 9.80
N GLY A 103 9.62 1.71 8.69
CA GLY A 103 8.68 0.58 8.68
C GLY A 103 8.83 -0.28 7.44
N ARG A 104 8.76 -1.61 7.61
CA ARG A 104 8.57 -2.56 6.52
C ARG A 104 7.08 -2.61 6.18
N ARG A 105 6.77 -2.33 4.92
CA ARG A 105 5.39 -2.27 4.41
C ARG A 105 5.13 -3.49 3.54
N SER A 106 3.92 -4.03 3.68
CA SER A 106 3.44 -5.19 2.95
C SER A 106 1.97 -4.99 2.65
N SER A 107 1.58 -5.17 1.39
CA SER A 107 0.18 -5.06 0.98
C SER A 107 -0.19 -6.14 -0.03
N ILE A 108 -1.49 -6.46 -0.04
CA ILE A 108 -2.09 -7.35 -1.03
C ILE A 108 -3.11 -6.55 -1.81
N TRP A 109 -3.02 -6.61 -3.13
CA TRP A 109 -3.91 -5.95 -4.07
C TRP A 109 -4.60 -6.99 -4.95
N SER A 110 -5.86 -6.75 -5.27
CA SER A 110 -6.62 -7.53 -6.26
C SER A 110 -7.03 -6.65 -7.43
N ARG A 111 -6.95 -7.17 -8.65
CA ARG A 111 -7.48 -6.54 -9.84
C ARG A 111 -8.98 -6.76 -9.91
N THR A 112 -9.70 -5.70 -10.23
CA THR A 112 -11.13 -5.70 -10.55
C THR A 112 -11.35 -5.14 -11.95
N GLU A 113 -12.58 -5.16 -12.44
CA GLU A 113 -12.96 -4.48 -13.69
C GLU A 113 -12.65 -2.98 -13.66
N ASN A 114 -12.63 -2.37 -12.46
CA ASN A 114 -12.38 -0.94 -12.26
C ASN A 114 -10.93 -0.61 -11.88
N GLY A 115 -10.03 -1.60 -11.92
CA GLY A 115 -8.62 -1.45 -11.54
C GLY A 115 -8.25 -2.15 -10.24
N TRP A 116 -7.05 -1.84 -9.73
CA TRP A 116 -6.48 -2.48 -8.55
C TRP A 116 -7.06 -1.91 -7.25
N VAL A 117 -7.44 -2.80 -6.33
CA VAL A 117 -7.94 -2.45 -4.99
C VAL A 117 -7.14 -3.20 -3.92
N MET A 118 -6.81 -2.52 -2.83
CA MET A 118 -6.09 -3.07 -1.69
C MET A 118 -7.05 -3.95 -0.87
N ARG A 119 -6.56 -5.13 -0.47
CA ARG A 119 -7.26 -6.10 0.39
C ARG A 119 -6.68 -6.16 1.79
N PHE A 120 -5.38 -5.88 1.92
CA PHE A 120 -4.68 -5.96 3.19
C PHE A 120 -3.46 -5.05 3.16
N HIS A 121 -3.14 -4.46 4.31
CA HIS A 121 -1.90 -3.74 4.53
C HIS A 121 -1.30 -4.04 5.91
N GLN A 122 0.03 -4.01 6.00
CA GLN A 122 0.75 -4.12 7.26
C GLN A 122 1.97 -3.21 7.28
N GLY A 123 2.21 -2.59 8.44
CA GLY A 123 3.46 -1.93 8.77
C GLY A 123 4.16 -2.57 9.97
N THR A 124 5.41 -3.01 9.79
CA THR A 124 6.26 -3.50 10.91
C THR A 124 7.41 -2.53 11.17
N PRO A 125 7.54 -1.95 12.38
CA PRO A 125 8.63 -1.03 12.68
C PRO A 125 10.00 -1.70 12.60
N TYR A 126 11.04 -0.95 12.24
CA TYR A 126 12.43 -1.38 12.37
C TYR A 126 13.36 -0.19 12.66
N THR A 127 14.58 -0.49 13.12
CA THR A 127 15.67 0.48 13.26
C THR A 127 16.57 0.38 12.04
N ALA A 128 16.85 1.52 11.39
CA ALA A 128 17.71 1.60 10.21
C ALA A 128 19.19 1.35 10.54
#